data_AF-A0A5Q4C3Y2-F1
#
_entry.id   AF-A0A5Q4C3Y2-F1
#
_cell.length_a   1.000
_cell.length_b   1.000
_cell.length_c   1.000
_cell.angle_alpha   90.00
_cell.angle_beta   90.00
_cell.angle_gamma   90.00
#
_symmetry.space_group_name_H-M   'P 1'
#
loop_
_entity.id
_entity.type
_entity.pdbx_description
1 polymer ?
#
loop_
_entity_poly.entity_id
_entity_poly.type
_entity_poly.pdbx_seq_one_letter_code
_entity_poly.pdbx_strand_id
1 'polypeptide(L)'
;MQTSNLVVPKVVAVREDEEGRGLEIIPQQFGLRVPHSSKRLVLFRLDVSITDSTSTKSTLYLQITADSLDSLVRIDYEKTNADAQNPPYLENVLKQLKLTHSVTRLQFRLRSGEGIQFAVPFDFDVDKIPDGEARSTFEYAESLAAASRFSLYFQHTILKKESFAHYKEAISPSPTEALRKSYKDMCNVKRLYIGVGGKPPNNVEKLQRRVERLEERYEELEEDCSTLKEHQEQTDVDIGDLLTDVIELKTGYEEVMKQIPDVCDEFKDLKEGMEDTLKENIHEFIQDSMAKQIAECVEAHVDEMKGKLRQALR
;
A
#
# COMPACT_ATOMS: atom_id res chain seq x y z
N MET A 1 35.21 -26.52 -32.06
CA MET A 1 33.92 -25.94 -32.47
C MET A 1 33.98 -24.44 -32.29
N GLN A 2 33.65 -23.66 -33.32
CA GLN A 2 33.48 -22.20 -33.20
C GLN A 2 32.24 -21.94 -32.35
N THR A 3 32.45 -21.70 -31.06
CA THR A 3 31.39 -21.25 -30.16
C THR A 3 31.11 -19.78 -30.47
N SER A 4 30.11 -19.52 -31.31
CA SER A 4 29.59 -18.18 -31.53
C SER A 4 29.05 -17.62 -30.21
N ASN A 5 29.42 -16.39 -29.87
CA ASN A 5 28.86 -15.68 -28.72
C ASN A 5 27.33 -15.59 -28.89
N LEU A 6 26.58 -15.92 -27.84
CA LEU A 6 25.14 -15.70 -27.85
C LEU A 6 24.87 -14.20 -27.74
N VAL A 7 24.00 -13.68 -28.59
CA VAL A 7 23.50 -12.31 -28.52
C VAL A 7 21.98 -12.36 -28.61
N VAL A 8 21.32 -11.91 -27.55
CA VAL A 8 19.87 -11.79 -27.44
C VAL A 8 19.57 -10.30 -27.31
N PRO A 9 19.09 -9.63 -28.37
CA PRO A 9 18.93 -8.18 -28.36
C PRO A 9 17.91 -7.67 -27.34
N LYS A 10 16.94 -8.52 -26.97
CA LYS A 10 15.84 -8.15 -26.09
C LYS A 10 15.52 -9.29 -25.14
N VAL A 11 15.66 -9.02 -23.85
CA VAL A 11 15.26 -9.89 -22.75
C VAL A 11 14.40 -9.10 -21.76
N VAL A 12 13.46 -9.79 -21.12
CA VAL A 12 12.70 -9.27 -19.97
C VAL A 12 13.29 -9.89 -18.71
N ALA A 13 13.67 -9.07 -17.75
CA ALA A 13 14.20 -9.52 -16.47
C ALA A 13 13.08 -9.59 -15.43
N VAL A 14 13.10 -10.64 -14.60
CA VAL A 14 12.18 -10.83 -13.48
C VAL A 14 13.00 -11.14 -12.24
N ARG A 15 12.83 -10.36 -11.17
CA ARG A 15 13.47 -10.60 -9.88
C ARG A 15 12.66 -11.61 -9.07
N GLU A 16 13.34 -12.54 -8.41
CA GLU A 16 12.72 -13.68 -7.71
C GLU A 16 13.28 -13.88 -6.30
N ASP A 17 13.75 -12.81 -5.66
CA ASP A 17 14.38 -12.90 -4.34
C ASP A 17 13.42 -13.44 -3.26
N GLU A 18 13.99 -14.18 -2.31
CA GLU A 18 13.27 -14.97 -1.31
C GLU A 18 12.89 -14.14 -0.05
N GLU A 19 13.41 -12.91 0.09
CA GLU A 19 13.19 -12.03 1.24
C GLU A 19 11.96 -11.13 1.10
N GLY A 20 10.76 -11.72 1.14
CA GLY A 20 9.47 -11.01 1.35
C GLY A 20 9.01 -10.04 0.26
N ARG A 21 9.88 -9.64 -0.67
CA ARG A 21 9.52 -8.90 -1.89
C ARG A 21 9.05 -9.93 -2.92
N GLY A 22 7.77 -9.88 -3.26
CA GLY A 22 7.21 -10.73 -4.31
C GLY A 22 7.93 -10.59 -5.66
N LEU A 23 7.62 -11.50 -6.57
CA LEU A 23 8.12 -11.51 -7.95
C LEU A 23 7.92 -10.14 -8.62
N GLU A 24 8.98 -9.54 -9.13
CA GLU A 24 8.94 -8.21 -9.77
C GLU A 24 9.43 -8.29 -11.22
N ILE A 25 8.56 -7.95 -12.18
CA ILE A 25 8.97 -7.78 -13.58
C ILE A 25 9.68 -6.43 -13.68
N ILE A 26 10.94 -6.46 -14.11
CA ILE A 26 11.68 -5.23 -14.38
C ILE A 26 11.17 -4.66 -15.71
N PRO A 27 10.59 -3.45 -15.74
CA PRO A 27 9.97 -2.90 -16.95
C PRO A 27 10.99 -2.53 -18.02
N GLN A 28 12.28 -2.45 -17.65
CA GLN A 28 13.37 -2.13 -18.54
C GLN A 28 13.72 -3.29 -19.48
N GLN A 29 14.00 -2.97 -20.74
CA GLN A 29 14.54 -3.94 -21.70
C GLN A 29 16.06 -4.00 -21.60
N PHE A 30 16.58 -5.22 -21.54
CA PHE A 30 18.00 -5.52 -21.54
C PHE A 30 18.38 -6.28 -22.82
N GLY A 31 19.62 -6.13 -23.26
CA GLY A 31 20.28 -7.09 -24.16
C GLY A 31 21.04 -8.12 -23.33
N LEU A 32 21.04 -9.40 -23.72
CA LEU A 32 21.89 -10.43 -23.14
C LEU A 32 22.99 -10.82 -24.13
N ARG A 33 24.23 -10.81 -23.67
CA ARG A 33 25.39 -11.31 -24.40
C ARG A 33 26.08 -12.35 -23.56
N VAL A 34 26.44 -13.47 -24.17
CA VAL A 34 27.20 -14.52 -23.49
C VAL A 34 28.50 -14.74 -24.26
N PRO A 35 29.54 -13.91 -24.02
CA PRO A 35 30.87 -14.17 -24.55
C PRO A 35 31.44 -15.48 -23.99
N HIS A 36 32.17 -16.21 -24.82
CA HIS A 36 32.90 -17.41 -24.39
C HIS A 36 34.39 -17.19 -24.62
N SER A 37 35.20 -17.69 -23.70
CA SER A 37 36.64 -17.73 -23.89
C SER A 37 37.11 -19.09 -24.39
N SER A 38 38.29 -19.11 -25.02
CA SER A 38 39.00 -20.36 -25.36
C SER A 38 39.32 -21.24 -24.14
N LYS A 39 39.26 -20.67 -22.92
CA LYS A 39 39.47 -21.37 -21.64
C LYS A 39 38.17 -21.95 -21.04
N ARG A 40 37.10 -22.07 -21.83
CA ARG A 40 35.75 -22.51 -21.38
C ARG A 40 35.10 -21.63 -20.31
N LEU A 41 35.58 -20.39 -20.14
CA LEU A 41 34.93 -19.41 -19.27
C LEU A 41 33.66 -18.87 -19.94
N VAL A 42 32.60 -18.74 -19.15
CA VAL A 42 31.31 -18.19 -19.57
C VAL A 42 31.00 -16.97 -18.73
N LEU A 43 30.80 -15.83 -19.40
CA LEU A 43 30.39 -14.58 -18.79
C LEU A 43 29.03 -14.22 -19.37
N PHE A 44 28.04 -14.01 -18.51
CA PHE A 44 26.76 -13.45 -18.90
C PHE A 44 26.83 -11.94 -18.71
N ARG A 45 26.47 -11.19 -19.76
CA ARG A 45 26.48 -9.74 -19.74
C ARG A 45 25.12 -9.22 -20.15
N LEU A 46 24.48 -8.48 -19.26
CA LEU A 46 23.32 -7.68 -19.61
C LEU A 46 23.76 -6.29 -19.98
N ASP A 47 23.23 -5.76 -21.07
CA ASP A 47 23.41 -4.39 -21.47
C ASP A 47 22.10 -3.63 -21.42
N VAL A 48 22.13 -2.44 -20.83
CA VAL A 48 21.01 -1.50 -20.75
C VAL A 48 21.52 -0.13 -21.11
N SER A 49 20.70 0.65 -21.80
CA SER A 49 21.10 2.00 -22.20
C SER A 49 20.29 3.04 -21.45
N ILE A 50 20.98 4.10 -21.04
CA ILE A 50 20.41 5.30 -20.44
C ILE A 50 20.70 6.46 -21.39
N THR A 51 19.72 7.34 -21.55
CA THR A 51 19.88 8.58 -22.30
C THR A 51 19.95 9.72 -21.29
N ASP A 52 21.00 10.54 -21.34
CA ASP A 52 21.12 11.70 -20.47
C ASP A 52 20.33 12.92 -21.00
N SER A 53 20.37 14.03 -20.26
CA SER A 53 19.70 15.29 -20.63
C SER A 53 20.25 15.91 -21.93
N THR A 54 21.46 15.54 -22.35
CA THR A 54 22.08 15.95 -23.61
C THR A 54 21.76 15.01 -24.77
N SER A 55 20.87 14.04 -24.55
CA SER A 55 20.55 12.94 -25.49
C SER A 55 21.73 12.00 -25.79
N THR A 56 22.78 12.05 -24.97
CA THR A 56 23.91 11.14 -25.07
C THR A 56 23.51 9.79 -24.46
N LYS A 57 23.69 8.73 -25.24
CA LYS A 57 23.32 7.37 -24.85
C LYS A 57 24.52 6.67 -24.19
N SER A 58 24.40 6.39 -22.90
CA SER A 58 25.35 5.60 -22.12
C SER A 58 24.89 4.16 -21.97
N THR A 59 25.75 3.18 -22.20
CA THR A 59 25.45 1.76 -21.95
C THR A 59 26.05 1.30 -20.63
N LEU A 60 25.21 0.73 -19.77
CA LEU A 60 25.60 0.10 -18.53
C LEU A 60 25.65 -1.41 -18.73
N TYR A 61 26.56 -2.07 -18.00
CA TYR A 61 26.73 -3.51 -18.08
C TYR A 61 26.56 -4.16 -16.71
N LEU A 62 25.75 -5.22 -16.67
CA LEU A 62 25.68 -6.14 -15.54
C LEU A 62 26.42 -7.42 -15.94
N GLN A 63 27.42 -7.80 -15.17
CA GLN A 63 28.30 -8.91 -15.47
C GLN A 63 28.15 -10.01 -14.42
N ILE A 64 27.84 -11.22 -14.88
CA ILE A 64 27.69 -12.42 -14.04
C ILE A 64 28.64 -13.48 -14.58
N THR A 65 29.58 -13.91 -13.75
CA THR A 65 30.54 -14.95 -14.11
C THR A 65 29.98 -16.31 -13.73
N ALA A 66 30.31 -17.37 -14.47
CA ALA A 66 29.73 -18.68 -14.16
C ALA A 66 30.18 -19.23 -12.79
N ASP A 67 31.30 -18.75 -12.24
CA ASP A 67 31.76 -19.11 -10.90
C ASP A 67 31.00 -18.41 -9.76
N SER A 68 30.32 -17.29 -10.04
CA SER A 68 29.45 -16.62 -9.07
C SER A 68 28.06 -17.26 -8.97
N LEU A 69 27.75 -18.24 -9.82
CA LEU A 69 26.47 -18.95 -9.87
C LEU A 69 26.48 -20.18 -8.96
N ASP A 70 25.42 -20.30 -8.17
CA ASP A 70 25.06 -21.53 -7.47
C ASP A 70 24.35 -22.50 -8.43
N SER A 71 23.40 -21.97 -9.21
CA SER A 71 22.70 -22.74 -10.23
C SER A 71 22.23 -21.87 -11.40
N LEU A 72 22.06 -22.52 -12.54
CA LEU A 72 21.48 -21.96 -13.75
C LEU A 72 20.49 -22.95 -14.33
N VAL A 73 19.24 -22.52 -14.48
CA VAL A 73 18.14 -23.38 -14.94
C VAL A 73 17.54 -22.81 -16.21
N ARG A 74 17.33 -23.67 -17.20
CA ARG A 74 16.58 -23.33 -18.41
C ARG A 74 15.24 -24.03 -18.38
N ILE A 75 14.18 -23.27 -18.64
CA ILE A 75 12.81 -23.77 -18.78
C ILE A 75 12.23 -23.15 -20.05
N ASP A 76 11.62 -23.97 -20.90
CA ASP A 76 10.89 -23.51 -22.07
C ASP A 76 9.40 -23.54 -21.75
N TYR A 77 8.70 -22.43 -21.97
CA TYR A 77 7.26 -22.31 -21.75
C TYR A 77 6.54 -22.17 -23.09
N GLU A 78 5.46 -22.92 -23.23
CA GLU A 78 4.54 -22.86 -24.38
C GLU A 78 3.13 -22.58 -23.88
N LYS A 79 2.49 -21.54 -24.43
CA LYS A 79 1.16 -21.06 -24.05
C LYS A 79 0.07 -22.12 -24.25
N THR A 80 0.27 -23.08 -25.15
CA THR A 80 -0.70 -24.12 -25.51
C THR A 80 -0.73 -25.32 -24.57
N ASN A 81 0.26 -25.48 -23.67
CA ASN A 81 0.28 -26.58 -22.71
C ASN A 81 -0.53 -26.19 -21.46
N ALA A 82 -1.79 -26.63 -21.43
CA ALA A 82 -2.71 -26.44 -20.30
C ALA A 82 -2.25 -27.15 -19.01
N ASP A 83 -1.33 -28.12 -19.12
CA ASP A 83 -0.83 -28.93 -18.00
C ASP A 83 0.39 -28.33 -17.28
N ALA A 84 0.99 -27.25 -17.82
CA ALA A 84 2.14 -26.61 -17.20
C ALA A 84 1.67 -25.53 -16.19
N GLN A 85 2.15 -25.61 -14.94
CA GLN A 85 2.11 -24.50 -13.98
C GLN A 85 2.91 -23.32 -14.55
N ASN A 86 2.29 -22.55 -15.44
CA ASN A 86 2.85 -21.36 -16.02
C ASN A 86 3.01 -20.31 -14.90
N PRO A 87 4.14 -19.60 -14.82
CA PRO A 87 4.31 -18.56 -13.83
C PRO A 87 3.25 -17.46 -14.06
N PRO A 88 2.70 -16.86 -12.99
CA PRO A 88 1.56 -15.94 -13.07
C PRO A 88 1.85 -14.68 -13.93
N TYR A 89 3.12 -14.36 -14.14
CA TYR A 89 3.58 -13.21 -14.90
C TYR A 89 3.95 -13.52 -16.37
N LEU A 90 3.79 -14.77 -16.82
CA LEU A 90 4.18 -15.21 -18.17
C LEU A 90 3.49 -14.41 -19.29
N GLU A 91 2.21 -14.07 -19.11
CA GLU A 91 1.46 -13.30 -20.11
C GLU A 91 2.01 -11.87 -20.27
N ASN A 92 2.39 -11.22 -19.17
CA ASN A 92 3.02 -9.91 -19.20
C ASN A 92 4.38 -9.95 -19.90
N VAL A 93 5.17 -11.00 -19.66
CA VAL A 93 6.45 -11.24 -20.33
C VAL A 93 6.24 -11.41 -21.84
N LEU A 94 5.30 -12.25 -22.26
CA LEU A 94 4.97 -12.47 -23.67
C LEU A 94 4.55 -11.16 -24.36
N LYS A 95 3.72 -10.36 -23.69
CA LYS A 95 3.28 -9.04 -24.16
C LYS A 95 4.47 -8.08 -24.34
N GLN A 96 5.38 -7.99 -23.37
CA GLN A 96 6.56 -7.12 -23.47
C GLN A 96 7.53 -7.56 -24.58
N LEU A 97 7.69 -8.87 -24.78
CA LEU A 97 8.51 -9.44 -25.84
C LEU A 97 7.82 -9.40 -27.22
N LYS A 98 6.54 -9.05 -27.29
CA LYS A 98 5.70 -9.12 -28.50
C LYS A 98 5.68 -10.53 -29.10
N LEU A 99 5.60 -11.55 -28.24
CA LEU A 99 5.57 -12.96 -28.60
C LEU A 99 4.17 -13.53 -28.35
N THR A 100 3.77 -14.51 -29.17
CA THR A 100 2.40 -15.05 -29.14
C THR A 100 2.29 -16.38 -28.39
N HIS A 101 3.30 -17.24 -28.45
CA HIS A 101 3.13 -18.64 -28.03
C HIS A 101 4.23 -19.23 -27.15
N SER A 102 5.48 -18.77 -27.19
CA SER A 102 6.55 -19.45 -26.46
C SER A 102 7.76 -18.60 -26.13
N VAL A 103 8.33 -18.85 -24.96
CA VAL A 103 9.52 -18.16 -24.40
C VAL A 103 10.43 -19.16 -23.70
N THR A 104 11.73 -18.89 -23.73
CA THR A 104 12.71 -19.53 -22.86
C THR A 104 12.94 -18.63 -21.64
N ARG A 105 12.88 -19.24 -20.46
CA ARG A 105 13.34 -18.69 -19.19
C ARG A 105 14.72 -19.23 -18.89
N LEU A 106 15.65 -18.33 -18.61
CA LEU A 106 16.97 -18.64 -18.05
C LEU A 106 17.03 -18.04 -16.64
N GLN A 107 16.91 -18.90 -15.63
CA GLN A 107 16.93 -18.53 -14.22
C GLN A 107 18.34 -18.64 -13.65
N PHE A 108 18.76 -17.59 -12.96
CA PHE A 108 20.04 -17.44 -12.30
C PHE A 108 19.84 -17.46 -10.79
N ARG A 109 20.67 -18.23 -10.09
CA ARG A 109 20.82 -18.15 -8.64
C ARG A 109 22.29 -17.88 -8.33
N LEU A 110 22.56 -16.77 -7.67
CA LEU A 110 23.90 -16.40 -7.24
C LEU A 110 24.28 -17.16 -5.97
N ARG A 111 25.58 -17.36 -5.76
CA ARG A 111 26.09 -17.87 -4.48
C ARG A 111 25.95 -16.82 -3.39
N SER A 112 25.83 -17.26 -2.13
CA SER A 112 25.76 -16.35 -0.99
C SER A 112 26.99 -15.42 -0.95
N GLY A 113 26.74 -14.12 -0.80
CA GLY A 113 27.78 -13.09 -0.78
C GLY A 113 28.40 -12.74 -2.14
N GLU A 114 28.05 -13.46 -3.21
CA GLU A 114 28.41 -13.08 -4.57
C GLU A 114 27.32 -12.17 -5.17
N GLY A 115 27.74 -11.13 -5.89
CA GLY A 115 26.83 -10.17 -6.51
C GLY A 115 27.08 -10.03 -8.00
N ILE A 116 26.12 -9.41 -8.70
CA ILE A 116 26.32 -9.03 -10.10
C ILE A 116 27.32 -7.87 -10.14
N GLN A 117 28.38 -8.01 -10.94
CA GLN A 117 29.31 -6.92 -11.14
C GLN A 117 28.67 -5.86 -12.05
N PHE A 118 28.33 -4.71 -11.46
CA PHE A 118 27.78 -3.59 -12.18
C PHE A 118 28.89 -2.66 -12.67
N ALA A 119 28.90 -2.38 -13.98
CA ALA A 119 29.92 -1.63 -14.67
C ALA A 119 29.31 -0.46 -15.45
N VAL A 120 29.89 0.72 -15.26
CA VAL A 120 29.47 1.98 -15.89
C VAL A 120 30.66 2.64 -16.59
N PRO A 121 30.43 3.53 -17.58
CA PRO A 121 31.50 4.34 -18.16
C PRO A 121 32.30 5.10 -17.10
N PHE A 122 33.58 5.39 -17.35
CA PHE A 122 34.45 6.06 -16.36
C PHE A 122 33.94 7.47 -15.98
N ASP A 123 33.47 8.21 -16.96
CA ASP A 123 32.86 9.53 -16.87
C ASP A 123 31.39 9.50 -16.42
N PHE A 124 30.82 8.31 -16.21
CA PHE A 124 29.46 8.18 -15.72
C PHE A 124 29.34 8.74 -14.30
N ASP A 125 28.38 9.64 -14.16
CA ASP A 125 28.08 10.37 -12.93
C ASP A 125 26.61 10.10 -12.57
N VAL A 126 26.42 9.33 -11.50
CA VAL A 126 25.09 8.90 -11.04
C VAL A 126 24.25 10.09 -10.57
N ASP A 127 24.90 11.14 -10.07
CA ASP A 127 24.23 12.33 -9.55
C ASP A 127 23.75 13.27 -10.66
N LYS A 128 24.25 13.07 -11.90
CA LYS A 128 23.83 13.81 -13.10
C LYS A 128 22.79 13.08 -13.93
N ILE A 129 22.34 11.89 -13.50
CA ILE A 129 21.26 11.20 -14.19
C ILE A 129 19.99 12.03 -14.02
N PRO A 130 19.36 12.51 -15.10
CA PRO A 130 18.14 13.29 -14.99
C PRO A 130 17.02 12.46 -14.37
N ASP A 131 16.18 13.13 -13.57
CA ASP A 131 14.97 12.52 -13.01
C ASP A 131 14.04 12.01 -14.13
N GLY A 132 13.25 10.98 -13.81
CA GLY A 132 12.36 10.32 -14.76
C GLY A 132 12.93 9.01 -15.32
N GLU A 133 12.71 8.74 -16.61
CA GLU A 133 12.98 7.42 -17.23
C GLU A 133 14.43 6.98 -17.06
N ALA A 134 15.39 7.87 -17.29
CA ALA A 134 16.82 7.59 -17.14
C ALA A 134 17.18 7.14 -15.72
N ARG A 135 16.65 7.83 -14.70
CA ARG A 135 16.84 7.48 -13.29
C ARG A 135 16.19 6.15 -12.95
N SER A 136 14.95 5.93 -13.39
CA SER A 136 14.26 4.66 -13.18
C SER A 136 15.00 3.49 -13.84
N THR A 137 15.50 3.64 -15.07
CA THR A 137 16.31 2.62 -15.77
C THR A 137 17.55 2.25 -14.97
N PHE A 138 18.25 3.24 -14.41
CA PHE A 138 19.41 3.02 -13.56
C PHE A 138 19.04 2.26 -12.28
N GLU A 139 17.98 2.69 -11.58
CA GLU A 139 17.51 2.07 -10.34
C GLU A 139 17.05 0.62 -10.57
N TYR A 140 16.40 0.33 -11.69
CA TYR A 140 16.06 -1.04 -12.07
C TYR A 140 17.29 -1.91 -12.36
N ALA A 141 18.32 -1.35 -13.00
CA ALA A 141 19.58 -2.05 -13.22
C ALA A 141 20.31 -2.35 -11.90
N GLU A 142 20.33 -1.40 -10.96
CA GLU A 142 20.89 -1.63 -9.62
C GLU A 142 20.09 -2.64 -8.81
N SER A 143 18.77 -2.53 -8.87
CA SER A 143 17.83 -3.47 -8.24
C SER A 143 18.06 -4.90 -8.71
N LEU A 144 18.25 -5.09 -10.02
CA LEU A 144 18.59 -6.40 -10.59
C LEU A 144 20.01 -6.83 -10.19
N ALA A 145 20.97 -5.91 -10.11
CA ALA A 145 22.34 -6.21 -9.69
C ALA A 145 22.45 -6.67 -8.24
N ALA A 146 21.55 -6.20 -7.38
CA ALA A 146 21.44 -6.61 -5.97
C ALA A 146 20.70 -7.94 -5.78
N ALA A 147 20.05 -8.47 -6.82
CA ALA A 147 19.25 -9.68 -6.72
C ALA A 147 20.14 -10.93 -6.55
N SER A 148 19.78 -11.76 -5.57
CA SER A 148 20.36 -13.08 -5.36
C SER A 148 19.79 -14.10 -6.35
N ARG A 149 18.56 -13.88 -6.81
CA ARG A 149 17.84 -14.76 -7.72
C ARG A 149 17.01 -13.96 -8.72
N PHE A 150 17.17 -14.26 -10.01
CA PHE A 150 16.43 -13.61 -11.07
C PHE A 150 16.29 -14.50 -12.30
N SER A 151 15.36 -14.18 -13.18
CA SER A 151 15.15 -14.85 -14.46
C SER A 151 15.21 -13.88 -15.62
N LEU A 152 15.72 -14.37 -16.75
CA LEU A 152 15.68 -13.69 -18.03
C LEU A 152 14.78 -14.46 -18.99
N TYR A 153 13.85 -13.74 -19.61
CA TYR A 153 12.93 -14.28 -20.59
C TYR A 153 13.24 -13.75 -21.98
N PHE A 154 13.26 -14.65 -22.95
CA PHE A 154 13.47 -14.31 -24.36
C PHE A 154 12.85 -15.37 -25.28
N GLN A 155 12.91 -15.12 -26.59
CA GLN A 155 12.32 -16.01 -27.59
C GLN A 155 12.92 -17.43 -27.54
N HIS A 156 12.05 -18.44 -27.57
CA HIS A 156 12.39 -19.84 -27.30
C HIS A 156 13.44 -20.48 -28.25
N THR A 157 13.60 -19.93 -29.45
CA THR A 157 14.52 -20.46 -30.48
C THR A 157 15.96 -19.97 -30.32
N ILE A 158 16.20 -18.95 -29.50
CA ILE A 158 17.48 -18.24 -29.47
C ILE A 158 18.57 -19.05 -28.76
N LEU A 159 18.24 -19.67 -27.62
CA LEU A 159 19.20 -20.48 -26.85
C LEU A 159 19.04 -21.96 -27.18
N LYS A 160 19.99 -22.51 -27.94
CA LYS A 160 20.03 -23.95 -28.23
C LYS A 160 20.36 -24.78 -26.97
N LYS A 161 19.83 -26.01 -26.90
CA LYS A 161 20.04 -26.90 -25.74
C LYS A 161 21.51 -27.26 -25.56
N GLU A 162 22.23 -27.44 -26.67
CA GLU A 162 23.67 -27.72 -26.65
C GLU A 162 24.44 -26.53 -26.08
N SER A 163 24.14 -25.31 -26.51
CA SER A 163 24.77 -24.09 -25.95
C SER A 163 24.54 -23.98 -24.45
N PHE A 164 23.31 -24.25 -23.99
CA PHE A 164 23.00 -24.23 -22.56
C PHE A 164 23.77 -25.29 -21.76
N ALA A 165 23.99 -26.49 -22.31
CA ALA A 165 24.78 -27.52 -21.64
C ALA A 165 26.21 -27.03 -21.34
N HIS A 166 26.84 -26.31 -22.28
CA HIS A 166 28.15 -25.69 -22.06
C HIS A 166 28.13 -24.65 -20.94
N TYR A 167 27.02 -23.90 -20.79
CA TYR A 167 26.90 -22.89 -19.73
C TYR A 167 26.79 -23.57 -18.37
N LYS A 168 26.02 -24.65 -18.31
CA LYS A 168 25.87 -25.45 -17.10
C LYS A 168 27.18 -26.12 -16.69
N GLU A 169 27.97 -26.62 -17.64
CA GLU A 169 29.30 -27.19 -17.38
C GLU A 169 30.31 -26.16 -16.86
N ALA A 170 30.18 -24.89 -17.27
CA ALA A 170 31.06 -23.82 -16.81
C ALA A 170 30.81 -23.40 -15.34
N ILE A 171 29.67 -23.78 -14.77
CA ILE A 171 29.33 -23.51 -13.37
C ILE A 171 30.07 -24.51 -12.51
N SER A 172 31.12 -24.04 -11.85
CA SER A 172 31.91 -24.86 -10.94
C SER A 172 31.27 -24.87 -9.55
N PRO A 173 31.10 -26.04 -8.91
CA PRO A 173 30.61 -26.14 -7.54
C PRO A 173 31.59 -25.58 -6.51
N SER A 174 32.89 -25.52 -6.84
CA SER A 174 33.96 -25.02 -5.98
C SER A 174 34.97 -24.17 -6.78
N PRO A 175 34.68 -22.88 -6.99
CA PRO A 175 35.56 -21.98 -7.73
C PRO A 175 36.96 -21.89 -7.10
N THR A 176 38.00 -22.09 -7.91
CA THR A 176 39.39 -21.89 -7.47
C THR A 176 39.83 -20.45 -7.64
N GLU A 177 40.84 -20.01 -6.89
CA GLU A 177 41.38 -18.65 -7.02
C GLU A 177 41.95 -18.38 -8.42
N ALA A 178 42.55 -19.39 -9.06
CA ALA A 178 43.03 -19.31 -10.44
C ALA A 178 41.88 -19.10 -11.45
N LEU A 179 40.72 -19.73 -11.22
CA LEU A 179 39.52 -19.53 -12.01
C LEU A 179 38.98 -18.11 -11.83
N ARG A 180 38.84 -17.65 -10.58
CA ARG A 180 38.44 -16.28 -10.23
C ARG A 180 39.35 -15.24 -10.89
N LYS A 181 40.67 -15.46 -10.86
CA LYS A 181 41.65 -14.60 -11.55
C LYS A 181 41.42 -14.56 -13.06
N SER A 182 41.12 -15.71 -13.67
CA SER A 182 40.82 -15.78 -15.11
C SER A 182 39.52 -15.02 -15.47
N TYR A 183 38.51 -15.05 -14.59
CA TYR A 183 37.29 -14.26 -14.77
C TYR A 183 37.53 -12.75 -14.61
N LYS A 184 38.41 -12.32 -13.69
CA LYS A 184 38.79 -10.90 -13.57
C LYS A 184 39.37 -10.34 -14.89
N ASP A 185 40.18 -11.12 -15.60
CA ASP A 185 40.72 -10.73 -16.91
C ASP A 185 39.62 -10.61 -17.98
N MET A 186 38.60 -11.49 -17.91
CA MET A 186 37.46 -11.49 -18.83
C MET A 186 36.46 -10.36 -18.55
N CYS A 187 36.29 -9.99 -17.27
CA CYS A 187 35.44 -8.89 -16.81
C CYS A 187 36.13 -7.53 -16.86
N ASN A 188 37.35 -7.45 -17.40
CA ASN A 188 38.12 -6.21 -17.42
C ASN A 188 37.34 -5.07 -18.10
N VAL A 189 36.83 -4.16 -17.26
CA VAL A 189 35.92 -3.08 -17.64
C VAL A 189 36.57 -2.09 -18.60
N LYS A 190 37.90 -1.97 -18.60
CA LYS A 190 38.63 -1.11 -19.56
C LYS A 190 38.43 -1.53 -21.01
N ARG A 191 38.17 -2.82 -21.25
CA ARG A 191 37.90 -3.36 -22.60
C ARG A 191 36.45 -3.16 -23.04
N LEU A 192 35.54 -2.79 -22.13
CA LEU A 192 34.12 -2.58 -22.47
C LEU A 192 33.90 -1.25 -23.18
N TYR A 193 34.64 -0.21 -22.81
CA TYR A 193 34.46 1.16 -23.29
C TYR A 193 35.62 1.62 -24.16
N ILE A 194 36.06 0.79 -25.12
CA ILE A 194 37.07 1.15 -26.15
C ILE A 194 38.34 1.79 -25.54
N GLY A 195 38.78 1.32 -24.38
CA GLY A 195 39.99 1.83 -23.70
C GLY A 195 39.79 3.09 -22.84
N VAL A 196 38.61 3.73 -22.86
CA VAL A 196 38.28 4.88 -21.99
C VAL A 196 38.19 4.47 -20.51
N GLY A 197 38.02 3.17 -20.24
CA GLY A 197 37.85 2.68 -18.88
C GLY A 197 36.37 2.58 -18.52
N GLY A 198 36.03 1.61 -17.69
CA GLY A 198 34.81 1.68 -16.89
C GLY A 198 35.17 1.42 -15.44
N LYS A 199 34.33 1.90 -14.55
CA LYS A 199 34.51 1.76 -13.10
C LYS A 199 33.33 0.97 -12.51
N PRO A 200 33.53 0.22 -11.41
CA PRO A 200 32.38 -0.06 -10.56
C PRO A 200 31.81 1.30 -10.12
N PRO A 201 30.49 1.48 -10.02
CA PRO A 201 29.95 2.69 -9.40
C PRO A 201 30.62 2.85 -8.03
N ASN A 202 31.03 4.07 -7.68
CA ASN A 202 31.71 4.36 -6.40
C ASN A 202 30.79 3.94 -5.25
N ASN A 203 30.92 2.68 -4.81
CA ASN A 203 29.99 2.07 -3.87
C ASN A 203 30.16 2.64 -2.47
N VAL A 204 31.34 3.15 -2.11
CA VAL A 204 31.63 3.64 -0.75
C VAL A 204 30.94 4.98 -0.46
N GLU A 205 31.15 6.00 -1.30
CA GLU A 205 30.46 7.30 -1.14
C GLU A 205 28.94 7.15 -1.27
N LYS A 206 28.48 6.24 -2.14
CA LYS A 206 27.05 5.96 -2.29
C LYS A 206 26.46 5.20 -1.11
N LEU A 207 27.18 4.24 -0.53
CA LEU A 207 26.80 3.57 0.72
C LEU A 207 26.72 4.61 1.84
N GLN A 208 27.68 5.51 1.92
CA GLN A 208 27.72 6.56 2.92
C GLN A 208 26.49 7.49 2.81
N ARG A 209 26.16 7.98 1.61
CA ARG A 209 24.92 8.76 1.40
C ARG A 209 23.63 7.98 1.64
N ARG A 210 23.64 6.65 1.44
CA ARG A 210 22.48 5.81 1.76
C ARG A 210 22.31 5.61 3.25
N VAL A 211 23.42 5.51 3.98
CA VAL A 211 23.43 5.45 5.44
C VAL A 211 22.91 6.78 6.00
N GLU A 212 23.43 7.92 5.54
CA GLU A 212 22.96 9.25 5.95
C GLU A 212 21.44 9.41 5.72
N ARG A 213 20.93 9.07 4.51
CA ARG A 213 19.49 9.11 4.25
C ARG A 213 18.66 8.12 5.06
N LEU A 214 19.25 6.99 5.48
CA LEU A 214 18.56 6.04 6.35
C LEU A 214 18.50 6.57 7.77
N GLU A 215 19.59 7.18 8.25
CA GLU A 215 19.66 7.84 9.56
C GLU A 215 18.63 8.97 9.65
N GLU A 216 18.57 9.86 8.64
CA GLU A 216 17.55 10.93 8.57
C GLU A 216 16.12 10.36 8.64
N ARG A 217 15.84 9.28 7.91
CA ARG A 217 14.51 8.63 7.94
C ARG A 217 14.21 7.92 9.27
N TYR A 218 15.25 7.46 9.98
CA TYR A 218 15.08 6.87 11.30
C TYR A 218 14.75 7.96 12.33
N GLU A 219 15.41 9.11 12.24
CA GLU A 219 15.10 10.28 13.08
C GLU A 219 13.66 10.77 12.84
N GLU A 220 13.25 10.92 11.58
CA GLU A 220 11.87 11.30 11.21
C GLU A 220 10.85 10.28 11.74
N LEU A 221 11.13 8.98 11.60
CA LEU A 221 10.24 7.93 12.11
C LEU A 221 10.15 7.92 13.64
N GLU A 222 11.24 8.25 14.34
CA GLU A 222 11.27 8.34 15.80
C GLU A 222 10.43 9.54 16.31
N GLU A 223 10.47 10.67 15.59
CA GLU A 223 9.63 11.84 15.84
C GLU A 223 8.14 11.53 15.62
N ASP A 224 7.81 10.86 14.51
CA ASP A 224 6.45 10.41 14.20
C ASP A 224 5.93 9.44 15.28
N CYS A 225 6.75 8.48 15.71
CA CYS A 225 6.40 7.55 16.79
C CYS A 225 6.16 8.27 18.12
N SER A 226 6.93 9.31 18.42
CA SER A 226 6.74 10.13 19.63
C SER A 226 5.41 10.89 19.57
N THR A 227 5.11 11.52 18.44
CA THR A 227 3.86 12.25 18.21
C THR A 227 2.63 11.33 18.29
N LEU A 228 2.71 10.14 17.69
CA LEU A 228 1.64 9.13 17.78
C LEU A 228 1.37 8.68 19.21
N LYS A 229 2.44 8.53 20.01
CA LYS A 229 2.31 8.14 21.42
C LYS A 229 1.61 9.23 22.23
N GLU A 230 1.96 10.50 22.03
CA GLU A 230 1.28 11.62 22.69
C GLU A 230 -0.21 11.69 22.31
N HIS A 231 -0.54 11.48 21.04
CA HIS A 231 -1.93 11.41 20.59
C HIS A 231 -2.70 10.24 21.22
N GLN A 232 -2.05 9.09 21.38
CA GLN A 232 -2.67 7.95 22.05
C GLN A 232 -2.95 8.25 23.53
N GLU A 233 -1.99 8.83 24.24
CA GLU A 233 -2.16 9.23 25.64
C GLU A 233 -3.31 10.24 25.81
N GLN A 234 -3.42 11.23 24.90
CA GLN A 234 -4.54 12.17 24.92
C GLN A 234 -5.88 11.49 24.62
N THR A 235 -5.91 10.57 23.65
CA THR A 235 -7.14 9.84 23.31
C THR A 235 -7.64 8.99 24.49
N ASP A 236 -6.72 8.37 25.25
CA ASP A 236 -7.07 7.61 26.44
C ASP A 236 -7.70 8.49 27.53
N VAL A 237 -7.20 9.73 27.69
CA VAL A 237 -7.80 10.74 28.59
C VAL A 237 -9.22 11.12 28.12
N ASP A 238 -9.38 11.45 26.84
CA ASP A 238 -10.67 11.86 26.28
C ASP A 238 -11.74 10.75 26.41
N ILE A 239 -11.33 9.48 26.22
CA ILE A 239 -12.20 8.31 26.45
C ILE A 239 -12.60 8.20 27.93
N GLY A 240 -11.65 8.45 28.85
CA GLY A 240 -11.91 8.46 30.29
C GLY A 240 -12.94 9.51 30.71
N ASP A 241 -12.80 10.72 30.18
CA ASP A 241 -13.74 11.82 30.45
C ASP A 241 -15.14 11.50 29.89
N LEU A 242 -15.22 10.99 28.66
CA LEU A 242 -16.50 10.58 28.06
C LEU A 242 -17.18 9.45 28.84
N LEU A 243 -16.43 8.51 29.39
CA LEU A 243 -16.97 7.45 30.24
C LEU A 243 -17.60 8.03 31.52
N THR A 244 -16.96 9.05 32.11
CA THR A 244 -17.50 9.78 33.27
C THR A 244 -18.83 10.45 32.92
N ASP A 245 -18.88 11.20 31.82
CA ASP A 245 -20.10 11.88 31.35
C ASP A 245 -21.25 10.90 31.10
N VAL A 246 -20.96 9.75 30.49
CA VAL A 246 -21.97 8.70 30.25
C VAL A 246 -22.51 8.12 31.56
N ILE A 247 -21.66 7.94 32.58
CA ILE A 247 -22.10 7.47 33.90
C ILE A 247 -23.01 8.51 34.56
N GLU A 248 -22.61 9.77 34.58
CA GLU A 248 -23.42 10.86 35.16
C GLU A 248 -24.78 11.00 34.47
N LEU A 249 -24.79 10.97 33.13
CA LEU A 249 -26.01 11.03 32.34
C LEU A 249 -26.94 9.85 32.65
N LYS A 250 -26.37 8.64 32.77
CA LYS A 250 -27.14 7.45 33.12
C LYS A 250 -27.76 7.58 34.52
N THR A 251 -27.01 8.06 35.50
CA THR A 251 -27.52 8.30 36.86
C THR A 251 -28.64 9.33 36.86
N GLY A 252 -28.48 10.45 36.14
CA GLY A 252 -29.54 11.46 36.01
C GLY A 252 -30.80 10.92 35.32
N TYR A 253 -30.65 10.10 34.27
CA TYR A 253 -31.77 9.44 33.61
C TYR A 253 -32.55 8.51 34.57
N GLU A 254 -31.83 7.70 35.37
CA GLU A 254 -32.44 6.83 36.38
C GLU A 254 -33.20 7.62 37.47
N GLU A 255 -32.71 8.79 37.86
CA GLU A 255 -33.39 9.67 38.81
C GLU A 255 -34.67 10.27 38.22
N VAL A 256 -34.61 10.81 37.00
CA VAL A 256 -35.80 11.34 36.30
C VAL A 256 -36.86 10.25 36.13
N MET A 257 -36.45 9.05 35.74
CA MET A 257 -37.36 7.91 35.60
C MET A 257 -38.06 7.52 36.91
N LYS A 258 -37.44 7.77 38.08
CA LYS A 258 -38.07 7.56 39.39
C LYS A 258 -39.05 8.67 39.77
N GLN A 259 -38.84 9.91 39.31
CA GLN A 259 -39.71 11.05 39.62
C GLN A 259 -40.96 11.13 38.73
N ILE A 260 -40.92 10.58 37.51
CA ILE A 260 -42.05 10.62 36.56
C ILE A 260 -43.36 10.08 37.17
N PRO A 261 -43.40 8.93 37.89
CA PRO A 261 -44.61 8.44 38.53
C PRO A 261 -45.21 9.43 39.51
N ASP A 262 -44.38 10.02 40.39
CA ASP A 262 -44.83 10.96 41.42
C ASP A 262 -45.49 12.19 40.78
N VAL A 263 -44.88 12.75 39.73
CA VAL A 263 -45.46 13.89 38.99
C VAL A 263 -46.76 13.52 38.28
N CYS A 264 -46.87 12.30 37.76
CA CYS A 264 -48.09 11.83 37.12
C CYS A 264 -49.24 11.68 38.13
N ASP A 265 -48.93 11.20 39.34
CA ASP A 265 -49.88 11.09 40.44
C ASP A 265 -50.32 12.48 40.93
N GLU A 266 -49.39 13.41 41.16
CA GLU A 266 -49.71 14.80 41.53
C GLU A 266 -50.60 15.50 40.50
N PHE A 267 -50.32 15.31 39.21
CA PHE A 267 -51.14 15.87 38.14
C PHE A 267 -52.55 15.27 38.11
N LYS A 268 -52.67 13.98 38.40
CA LYS A 268 -53.96 13.29 38.47
C LYS A 268 -54.80 13.82 39.64
N ASP A 269 -54.18 13.98 40.80
CA ASP A 269 -54.84 14.51 42.01
C ASP A 269 -55.28 15.97 41.80
N LEU A 270 -54.42 16.80 41.19
CA LEU A 270 -54.77 18.17 40.84
C LEU A 270 -55.97 18.24 39.89
N LYS A 271 -55.99 17.37 38.88
CA LYS A 271 -57.09 17.31 37.91
C LYS A 271 -58.41 16.94 38.59
N GLU A 272 -58.40 15.94 39.48
CA GLU A 272 -59.59 15.53 40.23
C GLU A 272 -60.10 16.66 41.14
N GLY A 273 -59.20 17.32 41.88
CA GLY A 273 -59.56 18.47 42.72
C GLY A 273 -60.13 19.65 41.94
N MET A 274 -59.59 19.94 40.75
CA MET A 274 -60.14 20.98 39.86
C MET A 274 -61.54 20.61 39.33
N GLU A 275 -61.75 19.33 38.98
CA GLU A 275 -63.04 18.85 38.50
C GLU A 275 -64.12 18.98 39.59
N ASP A 276 -63.78 18.62 40.83
CA ASP A 276 -64.69 18.73 41.98
C ASP A 276 -65.00 20.19 42.31
N THR A 277 -63.97 21.06 42.34
CA THR A 277 -64.15 22.50 42.56
C THR A 277 -65.04 23.13 41.48
N LEU A 278 -64.88 22.73 40.23
CA LEU A 278 -65.71 23.22 39.13
C LEU A 278 -67.16 22.75 39.27
N LYS A 279 -67.38 21.47 39.62
CA LYS A 279 -68.72 20.92 39.89
C LYS A 279 -69.42 21.69 41.01
N GLU A 280 -68.72 21.96 42.11
CA GLU A 280 -69.25 22.68 43.27
C GLU A 280 -69.64 24.13 42.89
N ASN A 281 -68.75 24.86 42.21
CA ASN A 281 -69.03 26.22 41.74
C ASN A 281 -70.24 26.28 40.79
N ILE A 282 -70.37 25.32 39.86
CA ILE A 282 -71.52 25.24 38.96
C ILE A 282 -72.80 24.97 39.75
N HIS A 283 -72.75 24.05 40.72
CA HIS A 283 -73.89 23.74 41.57
C HIS A 283 -74.34 24.97 42.37
N GLU A 284 -73.41 25.67 43.02
CA GLU A 284 -73.69 26.90 43.78
C GLU A 284 -74.27 28.00 42.88
N PHE A 285 -73.69 28.22 41.69
CA PHE A 285 -74.20 29.18 40.71
C PHE A 285 -75.63 28.87 40.26
N ILE A 286 -75.95 27.59 39.99
CA ILE A 286 -77.30 27.17 39.63
C ILE A 286 -78.25 27.42 40.80
N GLN A 287 -77.86 27.07 42.01
CA GLN A 287 -78.66 27.24 43.22
C GLN A 287 -78.96 28.72 43.50
N ASP A 288 -77.96 29.59 43.44
CA ASP A 288 -78.10 31.05 43.62
C ASP A 288 -78.98 31.66 42.54
N SER A 289 -78.78 31.26 41.28
CA SER A 289 -79.60 31.70 40.15
C SER A 289 -81.08 31.29 40.35
N MET A 290 -81.34 30.04 40.75
CA MET A 290 -82.69 29.56 41.05
C MET A 290 -83.31 30.32 42.23
N ALA A 291 -82.57 30.54 43.32
CA ALA A 291 -83.06 31.28 44.48
C ALA A 291 -83.44 32.72 44.11
N LYS A 292 -82.61 33.38 43.28
CA LYS A 292 -82.88 34.73 42.77
C LYS A 292 -84.14 34.77 41.90
N GLN A 293 -84.29 33.83 40.95
CA GLN A 293 -85.50 33.76 40.11
C GLN A 293 -86.77 33.51 40.92
N ILE A 294 -86.70 32.68 41.97
CA ILE A 294 -87.83 32.45 42.88
C ILE A 294 -88.17 33.73 43.65
N ALA A 295 -87.16 34.42 44.21
CA ALA A 295 -87.35 35.67 44.93
C ALA A 295 -88.00 36.75 44.04
N GLU A 296 -87.50 36.91 42.81
CA GLU A 296 -88.07 37.84 41.81
C GLU A 296 -89.53 37.48 41.45
N CYS A 297 -89.84 36.19 41.24
CA CYS A 297 -91.22 35.74 41.00
C CYS A 297 -92.14 36.02 42.20
N VAL A 298 -91.68 35.73 43.42
CA VAL A 298 -92.46 35.94 44.65
C VAL A 298 -92.69 37.43 44.87
N GLU A 299 -91.67 38.28 44.68
CA GLU A 299 -91.79 39.73 44.81
C GLU A 299 -92.78 40.30 43.80
N ALA A 300 -92.67 39.90 42.52
CA ALA A 300 -93.62 40.29 41.47
C ALA A 300 -95.06 39.87 41.82
N HIS A 301 -95.25 38.65 42.34
CA HIS A 301 -96.58 38.16 42.73
C HIS A 301 -97.13 38.90 43.96
N VAL A 302 -96.28 39.18 44.96
CA VAL A 302 -96.66 39.96 46.15
C VAL A 302 -97.05 41.39 45.76
N ASP A 303 -96.31 42.02 44.85
CA ASP A 303 -96.63 43.37 44.38
C ASP A 303 -97.91 43.40 43.52
N GLU A 304 -98.14 42.37 42.71
CA GLU A 304 -99.42 42.16 42.01
C GLU A 304 -100.59 42.03 43.01
N MET A 305 -100.42 41.22 44.07
CA MET A 305 -101.43 41.06 45.13
C MET A 305 -101.67 42.36 45.90
N LYS A 306 -100.62 43.11 46.26
CA LYS A 306 -100.75 44.43 46.88
C LYS A 306 -101.51 45.40 45.97
N GLY A 307 -101.23 45.38 44.67
CA GLY A 307 -101.94 46.17 43.66
C GLY A 307 -103.43 45.86 43.64
N LYS A 308 -103.78 44.57 43.57
CA LYS A 308 -105.18 44.08 43.66
C LYS A 308 -105.86 44.50 44.97
N LEU A 309 -105.18 44.36 46.11
CA LEU A 309 -105.71 44.74 47.43
C LEU A 309 -105.99 46.25 47.53
N ARG A 310 -105.07 47.09 47.03
CA ARG A 310 -105.27 48.55 46.96
C ARG A 310 -106.47 48.94 46.10
N GLN A 311 -106.76 48.16 45.05
CA GLN A 311 -107.91 48.38 44.18
C GLN A 311 -109.22 47.97 44.86
N ALA A 312 -109.21 46.96 45.74
CA ALA A 312 -110.38 46.49 46.48
C ALA A 312 -110.78 47.36 47.69
N LEU A 313 -109.86 48.20 48.20
CA LEU A 313 -110.08 49.09 49.35
C LEU A 313 -110.49 50.54 48.97
N ARG A 314 -110.76 50.79 47.68
CA ARG A 314 -111.35 52.05 47.18
C ARG A 314 -112.83 51.88 46.92
#